data_AF-A0AAD7WTH2-F1
#
_entry.id   AF-A0AAD7WTH2-F1
#
_cell.length_a   1.000
_cell.length_b   1.000
_cell.length_c   1.000
_cell.angle_alpha   90.00
_cell.angle_beta   90.00
_cell.angle_gamma   90.00
#
_symmetry.space_group_name_H-M   'P 1'
#
loop_
_entity.id
_entity.type
_entity.pdbx_description
1 polymer ?
#
loop_
_entity_poly.entity_id
_entity_poly.type
_entity_poly.pdbx_seq_one_letter_code
_entity_poly.pdbx_strand_id
1 'polypeptide(L)' 'MMWKKSPESPNLRDLYTVRCKTKANKIIADPSHPSHGLFIKKLSKRKPGYVSIAAKTNRLKDSFYSQAIRMLS' A
#
# COMPACT_ATOMS: atom_id res chain seq x y z
N MET A 1 -7.33 0.57 -41.85
CA MET A 1 -6.94 1.48 -40.75
C MET A 1 -7.55 0.98 -39.44
N MET A 2 -6.76 0.31 -38.61
CA MET A 2 -7.19 -0.14 -37.28
C MET A 2 -7.15 1.07 -36.34
N TRP A 3 -8.31 1.57 -35.92
CA TRP A 3 -8.38 2.52 -34.83
C TRP A 3 -7.92 1.77 -33.58
N LYS A 4 -6.69 2.05 -33.11
CA LYS A 4 -6.20 1.57 -31.82
C LYS A 4 -7.25 1.96 -30.79
N LYS A 5 -7.87 0.97 -30.16
CA LYS A 5 -8.73 1.15 -28.98
C LYS A 5 -7.99 2.10 -28.04
N SER A 6 -8.55 3.28 -27.79
CA SER A 6 -8.00 4.20 -26.79
C SER A 6 -7.81 3.38 -25.52
N PRO A 7 -6.62 3.35 -24.89
CA PRO A 7 -6.46 2.60 -23.66
C PRO A 7 -7.49 3.13 -22.68
N GLU A 8 -8.44 2.27 -22.27
CA GLU A 8 -9.36 2.53 -21.17
C GLU A 8 -8.54 3.20 -20.07
N SER A 9 -8.93 4.42 -19.69
CA SER A 9 -8.22 5.13 -18.63
C SER A 9 -8.30 4.26 -17.38
N PRO A 10 -7.17 3.90 -16.77
CA PRO A 10 -7.21 3.03 -15.60
C PRO A 10 -8.09 3.72 -14.57
N ASN A 11 -9.06 2.97 -14.04
CA ASN A 11 -9.92 3.44 -12.97
C ASN A 11 -9.03 4.06 -11.88
N LEU A 12 -9.42 5.22 -11.37
CA LEU A 12 -8.63 5.96 -10.38
C LEU A 12 -8.26 5.08 -9.18
N ARG A 13 -9.15 4.18 -8.79
CA ARG A 13 -8.92 3.20 -7.71
C ARG A 13 -7.82 2.21 -8.06
N ASP A 14 -7.82 1.69 -9.28
CA ASP A 14 -6.83 0.71 -9.72
C ASP A 14 -5.45 1.37 -9.80
N LEU A 15 -5.37 2.57 -10.37
CA LEU A 15 -4.14 3.35 -10.39
C LEU A 15 -3.62 3.65 -8.97
N TYR A 16 -4.52 4.01 -8.06
CA TYR A 16 -4.18 4.22 -6.66
C TYR A 16 -3.64 2.93 -6.01
N THR A 17 -4.26 1.78 -6.25
CA THR A 17 -3.79 0.50 -5.70
C THR A 17 -2.42 0.11 -6.22
N VAL A 18 -2.16 0.27 -7.52
CA VAL A 18 -0.86 0.01 -8.14
C VAL A 18 0.20 0.91 -7.51
N ARG A 19 -0.07 2.22 -7.42
CA ARG A 19 0.84 3.20 -6.79
C ARG A 19 1.11 2.86 -5.32
N CYS A 20 0.08 2.48 -4.57
CA CYS A 20 0.23 2.07 -3.17
C CYS A 20 1.15 0.86 -3.04
N LYS A 21 0.94 -0.18 -3.84
CA LYS A 21 1.78 -1.39 -3.84
C LYS A 21 3.23 -1.08 -4.21
N THR A 22 3.45 -0.35 -5.29
CA THR A 22 4.81 0.01 -5.74
C THR A 22 5.55 0.82 -4.68
N LYS A 23 4.89 1.81 -4.07
CA LYS A 23 5.51 2.63 -3.03
C LYS A 23 5.78 1.84 -1.75
N ALA A 24 4.86 0.97 -1.34
CA ALA A 24 5.06 0.14 -0.16
C ALA A 24 6.22 -0.85 -0.35
N ASN A 25 6.34 -1.47 -1.52
CA ASN A 25 7.49 -2.33 -1.84
C ASN A 25 8.82 -1.57 -1.82
N LYS A 26 8.85 -0.32 -2.27
CA LYS A 26 10.05 0.53 -2.16
C LYS A 26 10.43 0.80 -0.70
N ILE A 27 9.46 1.07 0.16
CA ILE A 27 9.70 1.28 1.60
C ILE A 27 10.17 -0.02 2.27
N ILE A 28 9.63 -1.17 1.87
CA ILE A 28 10.08 -2.48 2.36
C ILE A 28 11.52 -2.76 1.88
N ALA A 29 11.87 -2.38 0.66
CA ALA A 29 13.19 -2.59 0.11
C ALA A 29 14.27 -1.63 0.65
N ASP A 30 13.87 -0.48 1.22
CA ASP A 30 14.76 0.54 1.77
C ASP A 30 14.74 0.56 3.32
N PRO A 31 15.74 -0.03 4.00
CA PRO A 31 15.83 -0.03 5.46
C PRO A 31 16.08 1.35 6.08
N SER A 32 16.61 2.30 5.31
CA SER A 32 16.88 3.66 5.78
C SER A 32 15.62 4.53 5.85
N HIS A 33 14.52 4.09 5.22
CA HIS A 33 13.28 4.82 5.18
C HIS A 33 12.64 4.93 6.58
N PRO A 34 12.20 6.11 7.05
CA PRO A 34 11.68 6.29 8.41
C PRO A 34 10.44 5.45 8.70
N SER A 35 9.63 5.14 7.67
CA SER A 35 8.45 4.28 7.79
C SER A 35 8.73 2.79 7.58
N HIS A 36 9.98 2.37 7.35
CA HIS A 36 10.33 0.97 7.10
C HIS A 36 9.81 0.05 8.21
N GLY A 37 9.96 0.46 9.47
CA GLY A 37 9.48 -0.28 10.65
C GLY A 37 7.98 -0.59 10.66
N LEU A 38 7.14 0.18 9.96
CA LEU A 38 5.71 -0.11 9.83
C LEU A 38 5.43 -1.28 8.89
N PHE A 39 6.27 -1.43 7.87
CA PHE A 39 6.17 -2.45 6.83
C PHE A 39 7.07 -3.66 7.10
N ILE A 40 7.61 -3.81 8.30
CA ILE A 40 8.26 -5.04 8.73
C ILE A 40 7.19 -6.02 9.21
N LYS A 41 7.18 -7.23 8.61
CA LYS A 41 6.36 -8.33 9.09
C LYS A 41 6.85 -8.74 10.47
N LYS A 42 6.00 -8.62 11.48
CA LYS A 42 6.35 -9.01 12.85
C LYS A 42 6.59 -10.51 12.91
N LEU A 43 7.73 -10.91 13.49
CA LEU A 43 8.06 -12.31 13.79
C LEU A 43 7.28 -12.87 15.00
N SER A 44 6.20 -12.19 15.43
CA SER A 44 5.46 -12.61 16.62
C SER A 44 4.53 -13.77 16.29
N LYS A 45 4.69 -14.89 17.00
CA LYS A 45 3.80 -16.06 16.92
C LYS A 45 2.35 -15.74 17.32
N ARG A 46 2.11 -14.65 18.07
CA ARG A 46 0.77 -14.24 18.52
C ARG A 46 0.05 -13.29 17.56
N LYS A 47 0.79 -12.52 16.75
CA LYS A 47 0.25 -11.57 15.77
C LYS A 47 1.10 -11.60 14.49
N PRO A 48 0.83 -12.53 13.57
CA PRO A 48 1.46 -12.54 12.26
C PRO A 48 0.94 -11.35 11.44
N GLY A 49 1.84 -10.47 10.97
CA GLY A 49 1.45 -9.35 10.10
C GLY A 49 2.33 -8.11 10.24
N TYR A 50 2.01 -7.07 9.47
CA TYR A 50 2.66 -5.77 9.51
C TYR A 50 2.20 -4.92 10.71
N VAL A 51 2.95 -3.87 11.05
CA VAL A 51 2.61 -2.97 12.16
C VAL A 51 1.51 -2.00 11.71
N SER A 52 0.24 -2.38 11.88
CA SER A 52 -0.89 -1.50 11.58
C SER A 52 -1.17 -0.52 12.72
N ILE A 53 -1.38 0.75 12.37
CA ILE A 53 -1.92 1.77 13.28
C ILE A 53 -3.44 1.70 13.16
N ALA A 54 -4.15 1.64 14.30
CA ALA A 54 -5.61 1.65 14.30
C ALA A 54 -6.14 2.99 13.76
N ALA A 55 -6.80 2.95 12.60
CA ALA A 55 -7.36 4.14 11.98
C ALA A 55 -8.77 4.44 12.52
N LYS A 56 -8.87 5.44 13.40
CA LYS A 56 -10.15 5.84 14.02
C LYS A 56 -10.99 6.78 13.14
N THR A 57 -10.37 7.48 12.20
CA THR A 57 -11.04 8.46 11.32
C THR A 57 -10.97 8.03 9.85
N ASN A 58 -11.95 8.44 9.04
CA ASN A 58 -11.94 8.14 7.59
C ASN A 58 -10.69 8.70 6.91
N ARG A 59 -10.27 9.93 7.26
CA ARG A 59 -9.01 10.52 6.77
C ARG A 59 -7.79 9.62 7.00
N LEU A 60 -7.68 8.97 8.16
CA LEU A 60 -6.57 8.07 8.44
C LEU A 60 -6.76 6.71 7.75
N LYS A 61 -7.99 6.22 7.61
CA LYS A 61 -8.30 4.98 6.86
C LYS A 61 -7.97 5.11 5.37
N ASP A 62 -8.23 6.28 4.81
CA ASP A 62 -7.99 6.58 3.39
C ASP A 62 -6.56 7.03 3.11
N SER A 63 -5.75 7.21 4.16
CA SER A 63 -4.33 7.53 4.01
C SER A 63 -3.55 6.38 3.37
N PHE A 64 -2.43 6.74 2.74
CA PHE A 64 -1.51 5.81 2.11
C PHE A 64 -1.10 4.65 3.04
N TYR A 65 -0.69 4.93 4.27
CA TYR A 65 -0.14 3.91 5.17
C TYR A 65 -1.18 2.86 5.55
N SER A 66 -2.39 3.29 5.92
CA SER A 66 -3.48 2.37 6.27
C SER A 66 -3.89 1.49 5.09
N GLN A 67 -4.00 2.08 3.89
CA GLN A 67 -4.35 1.36 2.67
C GLN A 67 -3.23 0.39 2.25
N ALA A 68 -1.98 0.84 2.27
CA ALA A 68 -0.82 0.03 1.89
C ALA A 68 -0.63 -1.18 2.82
N ILE A 69 -0.75 -0.98 4.13
CA ILE A 69 -0.65 -2.08 5.12
C ILE A 69 -1.79 -3.09 4.92
N ARG A 70 -3.02 -2.63 4.64
CA ARG A 70 -4.16 -3.51 4.35
C ARG A 70 -3.98 -4.30 3.05
N MET A 71 -3.36 -3.70 2.03
CA MET A 71 -3.11 -4.35 0.74
C MET A 71 -1.95 -5.36 0.78
N LEU A 72 -1.06 -5.23 1.75
CA LEU A 72 0.07 -6.13 1.96
C LEU A 72 -0.24 -7.27 2.94
N SER A 73 -1.18 -7.05 3.86
CA SER A 73 -1.62 -8.02 4.88
C SER A 73 -2.32 -9.24 4.30
#